data_AF-A0A9P1CIW5-F1
#
_entry.id   AF-A0A9P1CIW5-F1
#
_cell.length_a   1.000
_cell.length_b   1.000
_cell.length_c   1.000
_cell.angle_alpha   90.00
_cell.angle_beta   90.00
_cell.angle_gamma   90.00
#
_symmetry.space_group_name_H-M   'P 1'
#
loop_
_entity.id
_entity.type
_entity.pdbx_description
1 polymer ?
#
loop_
_entity_poly.entity_id
_entity_poly.type
_entity_poly.pdbx_seq_one_letter_code
_entity_poly.pdbx_strand_id
1 'polypeptide(L)'
;DGGAPIFAYRIWQRTGTGSLVLAVNSSESNATEVIVESLTRTTAYSFVVAGVNTLGVGSLSEESMQVWTLPVAPAAVEQLQLEPSPSRLNFTWEAPDDGGLPIDFYTIEMHLEDLEDLESGFFLVGNLSSSGCRCFQLTDLMANRSYRLQIFAWNAVGRSPVMAQASP
;
A
#
# COMPACT_ATOMS: atom_id res chain seq x y z
N ASP A 1 38.94 -14.77 13.16
CA ASP A 1 38.89 -13.58 14.04
C ASP A 1 40.03 -12.62 13.68
N GLY A 2 39.88 -11.81 12.64
CA GLY A 2 40.93 -10.87 12.21
C GLY A 2 41.28 -9.73 13.20
N GLY A 3 40.97 -9.89 14.49
CA GLY A 3 41.34 -9.02 15.62
C GLY A 3 40.67 -7.64 15.67
N ALA A 4 40.28 -7.07 14.53
CA ALA A 4 39.69 -5.74 14.47
C ALA A 4 38.19 -5.77 14.84
N PRO A 5 37.71 -4.84 15.68
CA PRO A 5 36.32 -4.77 16.10
C PRO A 5 35.41 -4.45 14.91
N ILE A 6 34.26 -5.10 14.87
CA ILE A 6 33.20 -4.79 13.92
C ILE A 6 32.59 -3.45 14.31
N PHE A 7 32.41 -2.55 13.34
CA PHE A 7 31.73 -1.26 13.56
C PHE A 7 30.43 -1.10 12.77
N ALA A 8 30.16 -2.01 11.84
CA ALA A 8 29.01 -1.95 10.93
C ALA A 8 28.67 -3.33 10.39
N TYR A 9 27.48 -3.46 9.80
CA TYR A 9 27.07 -4.67 9.09
C TYR A 9 26.56 -4.33 7.70
N ARG A 10 26.78 -5.23 6.76
CA ARG A 10 26.15 -5.18 5.43
C ARG A 10 25.24 -6.37 5.28
N ILE A 11 24.08 -6.12 4.69
CA ILE A 11 23.05 -7.13 4.45
C ILE A 11 22.78 -7.15 2.96
N TRP A 12 22.90 -8.33 2.37
CA TRP A 12 22.53 -8.58 0.98
C TRP A 12 21.25 -9.39 0.95
N GLN A 13 20.40 -9.08 -0.02
CA GLN A 13 19.17 -9.80 -0.29
C GLN A 13 19.29 -10.58 -1.59
N ARG A 14 18.63 -11.72 -1.67
CA ARG A 14 18.38 -12.45 -2.90
C ARG A 14 16.88 -12.49 -3.15
N THR A 15 16.46 -12.12 -4.35
CA THR A 15 15.07 -12.26 -4.79
C THR A 15 14.91 -13.61 -5.50
N GLY A 16 14.07 -14.51 -4.97
CA GLY A 16 13.87 -15.85 -5.50
C GLY A 16 15.19 -16.63 -5.61
N THR A 17 15.55 -17.02 -6.83
CA THR A 17 16.83 -17.68 -7.16
C THR A 17 17.85 -16.75 -7.82
N GLY A 18 17.63 -15.43 -7.74
CA GLY A 18 18.48 -14.42 -8.36
C GLY A 18 19.85 -14.27 -7.71
N SER A 19 20.56 -13.19 -8.05
CA SER A 19 21.84 -12.83 -7.42
C SER A 19 21.63 -12.09 -6.11
N LEU A 20 22.64 -12.16 -5.23
CA LEU A 20 22.71 -11.31 -4.04
C LEU A 20 22.96 -9.84 -4.44
N VAL A 21 22.15 -8.94 -3.89
CA VAL A 21 22.24 -7.49 -4.07
C VAL A 21 22.31 -6.83 -2.70
N LEU A 22 23.17 -5.82 -2.55
CA LEU A 22 23.30 -5.09 -1.28
C LEU A 22 21.98 -4.38 -0.96
N ALA A 23 21.38 -4.72 0.18
CA ALA A 23 20.09 -4.20 0.62
C ALA A 23 20.26 -3.12 1.69
N VAL A 24 21.14 -3.35 2.67
CA VAL A 24 21.35 -2.43 3.80
C VAL A 24 22.83 -2.28 4.13
N ASN A 25 23.23 -1.04 4.42
CA ASN A 25 24.48 -0.72 5.10
C ASN A 25 24.15 -0.18 6.50
N SER A 26 24.26 -1.03 7.53
CA SER A 26 24.09 -0.61 8.91
C SER A 26 25.36 0.09 9.41
N SER A 27 25.20 1.19 10.13
CA SER A 27 26.28 1.91 10.81
C SER A 27 26.44 1.52 12.28
N GLU A 28 25.72 0.50 12.74
CA GLU A 28 25.68 0.11 14.14
C GLU A 28 26.51 -1.17 14.38
N SER A 29 27.47 -1.07 15.29
CA SER A 29 28.42 -2.15 15.61
C SER A 29 27.82 -3.28 16.45
N ASN A 30 26.76 -2.98 17.18
CA ASN A 30 26.03 -3.88 18.08
C ASN A 30 24.62 -4.21 17.59
N ALA A 31 24.27 -3.81 16.35
CA ALA A 31 22.99 -4.18 15.76
C ALA A 31 22.87 -5.70 15.66
N THR A 32 21.81 -6.22 16.27
CA THR A 32 21.41 -7.64 16.17
C THR A 32 20.10 -7.80 15.39
N GLU A 33 19.54 -6.69 14.93
CA GLU A 33 18.33 -6.59 14.14
C GLU A 33 18.50 -5.49 13.09
N VAL A 34 17.87 -5.68 11.93
CA VAL A 34 17.79 -4.66 10.88
C VAL A 34 16.48 -4.83 10.13
N ILE A 35 15.86 -3.72 9.76
CA ILE A 35 14.67 -3.71 8.92
C ILE A 35 15.13 -3.53 7.47
N VAL A 36 14.71 -4.45 6.59
CA VAL A 36 14.86 -4.29 5.14
C VAL A 36 13.54 -3.80 4.58
N GLU A 37 13.52 -2.56 4.09
CA GLU A 37 12.33 -1.89 3.57
C GLU A 37 12.20 -2.04 2.05
N SER A 38 11.08 -1.57 1.49
CA SER A 38 10.84 -1.50 0.05
C SER A 38 10.94 -2.85 -0.68
N LEU A 39 10.60 -3.94 0.00
CA LEU A 39 10.48 -5.26 -0.61
C LEU A 39 9.25 -5.33 -1.52
N THR A 40 9.37 -6.07 -2.62
CA THR A 40 8.26 -6.33 -3.54
C THR A 40 7.29 -7.30 -2.89
N ARG A 41 5.98 -7.09 -3.06
CA ARG A 41 4.92 -7.99 -2.56
C ARG A 41 4.97 -9.34 -3.28
N THR A 42 4.37 -10.36 -2.66
CA THR A 42 4.24 -11.72 -3.21
C THR A 42 5.56 -12.29 -3.76
N THR A 43 6.68 -11.90 -3.15
CA THR A 43 8.02 -12.18 -3.64
C THR A 43 8.85 -12.87 -2.56
N ALA A 44 9.60 -13.89 -2.98
CA ALA A 44 10.46 -14.66 -2.09
C ALA A 44 11.81 -13.96 -1.90
N TYR A 45 12.29 -13.88 -0.65
CA TYR A 45 13.57 -13.29 -0.29
C TYR A 45 14.37 -14.21 0.64
N SER A 46 15.69 -14.17 0.51
CA SER A 46 16.66 -14.69 1.47
C SER A 46 17.75 -13.65 1.69
N PHE A 47 18.46 -13.73 2.82
CA PHE A 47 19.43 -12.72 3.22
C PHE A 47 20.73 -13.35 3.72
N VAL A 48 21.83 -12.63 3.50
CA VAL A 48 23.14 -12.90 4.11
C VAL A 48 23.68 -11.63 4.74
N VAL A 49 24.46 -11.78 5.80
CA VAL A 49 25.03 -10.66 6.57
C VAL A 49 26.55 -10.80 6.62
N ALA A 50 27.27 -9.68 6.58
CA ALA A 50 28.70 -9.65 6.90
C ALA A 50 29.03 -8.46 7.81
N GLY A 51 29.90 -8.72 8.78
CA GLY A 51 30.49 -7.68 9.61
C GLY A 51 31.49 -6.84 8.83
N VAL A 52 31.57 -5.56 9.16
CA VAL A 52 32.52 -4.60 8.59
C VAL A 52 33.45 -4.12 9.70
N ASN A 53 34.75 -4.22 9.45
CA ASN A 53 35.79 -3.67 10.31
C ASN A 53 36.73 -2.77 9.51
N THR A 54 37.82 -2.33 10.12
CA THR A 54 38.78 -1.40 9.49
C THR A 54 39.51 -2.00 8.28
N LEU A 55 39.49 -3.32 8.11
CA LEU A 55 40.06 -4.03 6.96
C LEU A 55 39.04 -4.20 5.83
N GLY A 56 37.77 -3.89 6.08
CA GLY A 56 36.68 -3.96 5.10
C GLY A 56 35.59 -4.94 5.50
N VAL A 57 34.92 -5.49 4.49
CA VAL A 57 33.81 -6.43 4.64
C VAL A 57 34.36 -7.83 4.88
N GLY A 58 33.90 -8.50 5.94
CA GLY A 58 34.24 -9.88 6.24
C GLY A 58 33.53 -10.91 5.33
N SER A 59 33.69 -12.19 5.67
CA SER A 59 32.96 -13.27 5.02
C SER A 59 31.45 -13.13 5.23
N LEU A 60 30.67 -13.54 4.22
CA LEU A 60 29.21 -13.65 4.32
C LEU A 60 28.84 -14.77 5.32
N SER A 61 27.73 -14.57 6.03
CA SER A 61 27.08 -15.60 6.82
C SER A 61 26.53 -16.73 5.94
N GLU A 62 26.01 -17.79 6.58
CA GLU A 62 25.07 -18.68 5.91
C GLU A 62 23.83 -17.90 5.46
N GLU A 63 23.25 -18.33 4.34
CA GLU A 63 22.03 -17.74 3.77
C GLU A 63 20.82 -18.15 4.61
N SER A 64 19.94 -17.18 4.91
CA SER A 64 18.72 -17.44 5.65
C SER A 64 17.78 -18.40 4.91
N MET A 65 16.81 -18.97 5.62
CA MET A 65 15.66 -19.57 4.95
C MET A 65 14.97 -18.54 4.07
N GLN A 66 14.38 -19.01 2.97
CA GLN A 66 13.59 -18.18 2.09
C GLN A 66 12.23 -17.86 2.74
N VAL A 67 11.86 -16.59 2.72
CA VAL A 67 10.58 -16.08 3.23
C VAL A 67 9.84 -15.33 2.13
N TRP A 68 8.51 -15.34 2.17
CA TRP A 68 7.68 -14.65 1.18
C TRP A 68 7.06 -13.40 1.79
N THR A 69 7.17 -12.29 1.07
CA THR A 69 6.32 -11.12 1.37
C THR A 69 4.87 -11.45 1.04
N LEU A 70 3.96 -10.88 1.82
CA LEU A 70 2.53 -11.10 1.66
C LEU A 70 1.90 -10.02 0.78
N PRO A 71 0.77 -10.32 0.11
CA PRO A 71 -0.05 -9.27 -0.47
C PRO A 71 -0.65 -8.40 0.63
N VAL A 72 -1.13 -7.22 0.25
CA VAL A 72 -1.82 -6.27 1.14
C VAL A 72 -3.16 -5.87 0.51
N ALA A 73 -4.00 -5.16 1.25
CA ALA A 73 -5.20 -4.55 0.69
C ALA A 73 -4.84 -3.54 -0.42
N PRO A 74 -5.74 -3.24 -1.37
CA PRO A 74 -5.42 -2.32 -2.46
C PRO A 74 -5.03 -0.94 -1.93
N ALA A 75 -4.27 -0.19 -2.72
CA ALA A 75 -4.04 1.23 -2.44
C ALA A 75 -5.35 2.03 -2.52
N ALA A 76 -5.34 3.25 -1.98
CA ALA A 76 -6.49 4.14 -2.13
C ALA A 76 -6.77 4.39 -3.62
N VAL A 77 -8.05 4.53 -3.97
CA VAL A 77 -8.42 4.94 -5.33
C VAL A 77 -7.83 6.31 -5.62
N GLU A 78 -7.35 6.51 -6.86
CA GLU A 78 -6.75 7.77 -7.31
C GLU A 78 -7.53 8.35 -8.51
N GLN A 79 -7.23 9.61 -8.86
CA GLN A 79 -7.73 10.29 -10.06
C GLN A 79 -9.26 10.29 -10.21
N LEU A 80 -9.96 10.56 -9.11
CA LEU A 80 -11.41 10.74 -9.11
C LEU A 80 -11.81 11.97 -9.92
N GLN A 81 -12.58 11.76 -10.97
CA GLN A 81 -13.18 12.81 -11.78
C GLN A 81 -14.67 12.91 -11.45
N LEU A 82 -15.13 14.12 -11.14
CA LEU A 82 -16.50 14.40 -10.74
C LEU A 82 -17.19 15.27 -11.78
N GLU A 83 -18.41 14.89 -12.17
CA GLU A 83 -19.28 15.62 -13.08
C GLU A 83 -20.64 15.87 -12.39
N PRO A 84 -20.75 16.96 -11.60
CA PRO A 84 -21.97 17.28 -10.86
C PRO A 84 -23.10 17.83 -11.76
N SER A 85 -24.33 17.52 -11.38
CA SER A 85 -25.60 17.98 -11.96
C SER A 85 -26.60 18.26 -10.83
N PRO A 86 -27.66 19.09 -11.01
CA PRO A 86 -28.53 19.52 -9.91
C PRO A 86 -29.12 18.42 -9.02
N SER A 87 -29.34 17.21 -9.54
CA SER A 87 -29.83 16.05 -8.78
C SER A 87 -28.99 14.78 -8.97
N ARG A 88 -27.82 14.88 -9.59
CA ARG A 88 -26.97 13.73 -9.94
C ARG A 88 -25.49 14.06 -9.81
N LEU A 89 -24.69 13.04 -9.56
CA LEU A 89 -23.24 13.13 -9.64
C LEU A 89 -22.73 11.92 -10.41
N ASN A 90 -22.18 12.15 -11.59
CA ASN A 90 -21.40 11.13 -12.28
C ASN A 90 -19.95 11.23 -11.82
N PHE A 91 -19.28 10.09 -11.70
CA PHE A 91 -17.86 10.09 -11.44
C PHE A 91 -17.17 8.87 -12.01
N THR A 92 -15.90 9.05 -12.35
CA THR A 92 -15.01 8.01 -12.85
C THR A 92 -13.70 8.01 -12.07
N TRP A 93 -13.03 6.87 -12.05
CA TRP A 93 -11.75 6.72 -11.36
C TRP A 93 -10.83 5.73 -12.08
N GLU A 94 -9.55 5.74 -11.72
CA GLU A 94 -8.59 4.74 -12.17
C GLU A 94 -8.44 3.59 -11.17
N ALA A 95 -8.07 2.42 -11.68
CA ALA A 95 -7.82 1.27 -10.82
C ALA A 95 -6.57 1.54 -9.97
N PRO A 96 -6.62 1.40 -8.64
CA PRO A 96 -5.44 1.54 -7.80
C PRO A 96 -4.50 0.33 -7.93
N ASP A 97 -3.30 0.43 -7.33
CA ASP A 97 -2.46 -0.75 -7.05
C ASP A 97 -3.28 -1.79 -6.26
N ASP A 98 -3.30 -3.01 -6.75
CA ASP A 98 -4.13 -4.10 -6.22
C ASP A 98 -3.55 -4.74 -4.96
N GLY A 99 -2.34 -4.35 -4.55
CA GLY A 99 -1.68 -4.88 -3.35
C GLY A 99 -1.12 -6.29 -3.54
N GLY A 100 -1.02 -6.79 -4.78
CA GLY A 100 -0.51 -8.13 -5.11
C GLY A 100 -1.60 -9.21 -5.19
N LEU A 101 -2.87 -8.84 -5.08
CA LEU A 101 -4.02 -9.70 -5.37
C LEU A 101 -5.07 -8.91 -6.16
N PRO A 102 -5.78 -9.54 -7.11
CA PRO A 102 -6.73 -8.83 -7.96
C PRO A 102 -7.81 -8.12 -7.14
N ILE A 103 -8.21 -6.94 -7.60
CA ILE A 103 -9.36 -6.22 -7.04
C ILE A 103 -10.64 -6.99 -7.42
N ASP A 104 -11.47 -7.30 -6.44
CA ASP A 104 -12.73 -8.03 -6.59
C ASP A 104 -13.89 -7.06 -6.90
N PHE A 105 -14.00 -5.97 -6.13
CA PHE A 105 -15.06 -4.97 -6.26
C PHE A 105 -14.67 -3.62 -5.65
N TYR A 106 -15.51 -2.62 -5.89
CA TYR A 106 -15.45 -1.29 -5.31
C TYR A 106 -16.70 -1.00 -4.50
N THR A 107 -16.55 -0.31 -3.36
CA THR A 107 -17.67 0.25 -2.60
C THR A 107 -17.63 1.76 -2.65
N ILE A 108 -18.80 2.36 -2.85
CA ILE A 108 -18.99 3.80 -2.86
C ILE A 108 -19.79 4.17 -1.60
N GLU A 109 -19.25 5.10 -0.83
CA GLU A 109 -19.86 5.62 0.37
C GLU A 109 -20.04 7.14 0.27
N MET A 110 -21.14 7.63 0.84
CA MET A 110 -21.49 9.04 0.82
C MET A 110 -21.82 9.55 2.21
N HIS A 111 -21.47 10.80 2.49
CA HIS A 111 -21.79 11.50 3.72
C HIS A 111 -22.39 12.86 3.37
N LEU A 112 -23.55 13.20 3.95
CA LEU A 112 -24.20 14.50 3.79
C LEU A 112 -23.66 15.45 4.85
N GLU A 113 -22.98 16.53 4.44
CA GLU A 113 -22.30 17.42 5.39
C GLU A 113 -23.21 18.43 6.08
N ASP A 114 -24.32 18.82 5.43
CA ASP A 114 -25.14 19.96 5.88
C ASP A 114 -26.21 19.60 6.92
N LEU A 115 -26.24 18.36 7.41
CA LEU A 115 -27.16 17.96 8.47
C LEU A 115 -26.39 17.82 9.78
N GLU A 116 -26.31 18.92 10.54
CA GLU A 116 -25.67 18.98 11.87
C GLU A 116 -26.32 18.01 12.89
N ASP A 117 -27.58 17.60 12.66
CA ASP A 117 -28.38 16.80 13.59
C ASP A 117 -28.41 15.29 13.29
N LEU A 118 -27.82 14.85 12.18
CA LEU A 118 -27.63 13.43 11.94
C LEU A 118 -26.18 13.08 12.29
N GLU A 119 -25.99 12.27 13.33
CA GLU A 119 -24.78 11.46 13.55
C GLU A 119 -24.50 10.48 12.38
N SER A 120 -25.08 10.69 11.19
CA SER A 120 -24.94 9.78 10.08
C SER A 120 -23.57 9.99 9.46
N GLY A 121 -22.61 9.13 9.82
CA GLY A 121 -21.37 8.98 9.10
C GLY A 121 -21.59 8.53 7.64
N PHE A 122 -20.52 8.10 6.99
CA PHE A 122 -20.59 7.56 5.64
C PHE A 122 -21.57 6.38 5.56
N PHE A 123 -22.44 6.38 4.55
CA PHE A 123 -23.33 5.26 4.23
C PHE A 123 -23.07 4.73 2.82
N LEU A 124 -23.25 3.42 2.65
CA LEU A 124 -23.04 2.73 1.38
C LEU A 124 -24.10 3.14 0.35
N VAL A 125 -23.67 3.57 -0.82
CA VAL A 125 -24.53 3.98 -1.94
C VAL A 125 -24.35 3.12 -3.18
N GLY A 126 -23.30 2.30 -3.24
CA GLY A 126 -23.09 1.39 -4.36
C GLY A 126 -22.00 0.36 -4.13
N ASN A 127 -22.13 -0.78 -4.82
CA ASN A 127 -21.09 -1.80 -4.97
C ASN A 127 -20.94 -2.12 -6.45
N LEU A 128 -19.71 -2.14 -6.94
CA LEU A 128 -19.39 -2.30 -8.36
C LEU A 128 -18.32 -3.37 -8.55
N SER A 129 -18.57 -4.35 -9.41
CA SER A 129 -17.57 -5.37 -9.77
C SER A 129 -16.36 -4.73 -10.46
N SER A 130 -15.17 -5.28 -10.21
CA SER A 130 -13.93 -4.84 -10.86
C SER A 130 -13.88 -5.08 -12.38
N SER A 131 -14.78 -5.90 -12.93
CA SER A 131 -14.87 -6.23 -14.35
C SER A 131 -15.62 -5.18 -15.21
N GLY A 132 -16.26 -4.20 -14.58
CA GLY A 132 -17.07 -3.18 -15.23
C GLY A 132 -16.33 -1.87 -15.56
N CYS A 133 -17.09 -0.90 -16.09
CA CYS A 133 -16.63 0.48 -16.16
C CYS A 133 -16.33 1.00 -14.75
N ARG A 134 -15.20 1.67 -14.55
CA ARG A 134 -14.87 2.39 -13.30
C ARG A 134 -15.58 3.74 -13.27
N CYS A 135 -16.90 3.65 -13.25
CA CYS A 135 -17.79 4.79 -13.26
C CYS A 135 -19.06 4.48 -12.46
N PHE A 136 -19.63 5.51 -11.83
CA PHE A 136 -20.86 5.38 -11.07
C PHE A 136 -21.66 6.68 -11.16
N GLN A 137 -22.98 6.55 -11.11
CA GLN A 137 -23.90 7.69 -11.07
C GLN A 137 -24.68 7.65 -9.77
N LEU A 138 -24.53 8.69 -8.96
CA LEU A 138 -25.44 8.97 -7.86
C LEU A 138 -26.64 9.76 -8.38
N THR A 139 -27.83 9.35 -7.98
CA THR A 139 -29.10 10.01 -8.28
C THR A 139 -29.74 10.54 -7.02
N ASP A 140 -30.83 11.29 -7.20
CA ASP A 140 -31.69 11.77 -6.11
C ASP A 140 -30.95 12.62 -5.09
N LEU A 141 -29.89 13.31 -5.53
CA LEU A 141 -29.18 14.29 -4.72
C LEU A 141 -30.07 15.50 -4.48
N MET A 142 -30.05 16.00 -3.25
CA MET A 142 -30.81 17.18 -2.87
C MET A 142 -30.08 18.43 -3.36
N ALA A 143 -30.82 19.31 -4.03
CA ALA A 143 -30.27 20.57 -4.49
C ALA A 143 -29.77 21.41 -3.30
N ASN A 144 -28.65 22.10 -3.49
CA ASN A 144 -28.03 22.95 -2.48
C ASN A 144 -27.68 22.17 -1.19
N ARG A 145 -27.14 20.96 -1.37
CA ARG A 145 -26.52 20.16 -0.31
C ARG A 145 -25.07 19.81 -0.64
N SER A 146 -24.23 19.75 0.39
CA SER A 146 -22.83 19.35 0.33
C SER A 146 -22.68 17.87 0.70
N TYR A 147 -21.94 17.13 -0.12
CA TYR A 147 -21.70 15.70 0.10
C TYR A 147 -20.20 15.40 0.06
N ARG A 148 -19.74 14.50 0.94
CA ARG A 148 -18.44 13.82 0.78
C ARG A 148 -18.65 12.45 0.17
N LEU A 149 -17.79 12.12 -0.77
CA LEU A 149 -17.75 10.82 -1.43
C LEU A 149 -16.45 10.10 -1.04
N GLN A 150 -16.54 8.80 -0.80
CA GLN A 150 -15.39 7.92 -0.66
C GLN A 150 -15.59 6.67 -1.52
N ILE A 151 -14.54 6.25 -2.19
CA ILE A 151 -14.51 5.03 -3.00
C ILE A 151 -13.40 4.16 -2.48
N PHE A 152 -13.70 2.88 -2.27
CA PHE A 152 -12.76 1.90 -1.77
C PHE A 152 -12.67 0.72 -2.72
N ALA A 153 -11.46 0.26 -2.98
CA ALA A 153 -11.20 -0.99 -3.67
C ALA A 153 -11.07 -2.13 -2.64
N TRP A 154 -11.52 -3.33 -3.03
CA TRP A 154 -11.45 -4.53 -2.21
C TRP A 154 -10.71 -5.63 -2.94
N ASN A 155 -9.81 -6.32 -2.25
CA ASN A 155 -9.28 -7.61 -2.67
C ASN A 155 -9.47 -8.63 -1.53
N ALA A 156 -8.97 -9.85 -1.70
CA ALA A 156 -9.07 -10.90 -0.68
C ALA A 156 -8.38 -10.59 0.66
N VAL A 157 -7.45 -9.62 0.71
CA VAL A 157 -6.85 -9.15 1.98
C VAL A 157 -7.78 -8.17 2.68
N GLY A 158 -8.43 -7.28 1.93
CA GLY A 158 -9.43 -6.37 2.47
C GLY A 158 -9.61 -5.08 1.68
N ARG A 159 -10.09 -4.06 2.39
CA ARG A 159 -10.46 -2.74 1.87
C ARG A 159 -9.26 -1.81 1.80
N SER A 160 -9.19 -1.00 0.76
CA SER A 160 -8.24 0.10 0.65
C SER A 160 -8.41 1.16 1.76
N PRO A 161 -7.38 1.98 2.03
CA PRO A 161 -7.56 3.21 2.79
C PRO A 161 -8.44 4.22 2.02
N VAL A 162 -8.83 5.29 2.72
CA VAL A 162 -9.55 6.44 2.15
C VAL A 162 -8.64 7.18 1.17
N MET A 163 -9.19 7.64 0.04
CA MET A 163 -8.51 8.57 -0.87
C MET A 163 -8.02 9.81 -0.11
N ALA A 164 -6.74 10.16 -0.26
CA ALA A 164 -6.23 11.42 0.28
C ALA A 164 -7.03 12.57 -0.36
N GLN A 165 -7.65 13.43 0.46
CA GLN A 165 -8.36 14.59 -0.07
C GLN A 165 -7.34 15.50 -0.76
N ALA A 166 -7.60 15.86 -2.02
CA ALA A 166 -6.91 16.99 -2.62
C ALA A 166 -7.28 18.22 -1.79
N SER A 167 -6.30 18.79 -1.08
CA SER A 167 -6.49 20.11 -0.48
C SER A 167 -6.63 21.13 -1.62
N PRO A 168 -7.62 22.03 -1.58
CA PRO A 168 -7.75 23.10 -2.57
C PRO A 168 -6.53 24.04 -2.56
#